data_AF-A0A838MWK6-F1
#
_entry.id   AF-A0A838MWK6-F1
#
_cell.length_a   1.000
_cell.length_b   1.000
_cell.length_c   1.000
_cell.angle_alpha   90.00
_cell.angle_beta   90.00
_cell.angle_gamma   90.00
#
_symmetry.space_group_name_H-M   'P 1'
#
loop_
_entity.id
_entity.type
_entity.pdbx_description
1 polymer ?
#
loop_
_entity_poly.entity_id
_entity_poly.type
_entity_poly.pdbx_seq_one_letter_code
_entity_poly.pdbx_strand_id
1 'polypeptide(L)'
;MTLTLLALGFIVLLAAAYRLYGNWVARQFALDDARVTPAQIVNDGVDFVPTRPFYLFGQHFSAIAAAGPIAGPILACQAFGWLPCLLWIGLGVVLIGAVHDFTSLAASVRHGATSIAEITREHLGKRAGRAMMAFIWIALVYVIVAFTDITAGTFVGGTEELRGAAGFNAGGAVAAASMMYLLLSIILGLVQRYLSPPLWLVTIIFVPATFALAWLGTKVSTVLLLDHTTWGLLILIYCCAASMVPVWALLQPRGYLGGFVLYSALALGVVGVLFGGYEIQQPAFKSWDVGGLTGTLFPFLFVTIACGACSGFHGLVCSGTTSKQIE
;
A
#
# COMPACT_ATOMS: atom_id res chain seq x y z
N MET A 1 -28.87 7.88 -4.33
CA MET A 1 -27.98 6.94 -5.03
C MET A 1 -27.45 5.98 -3.97
N THR A 2 -27.69 4.68 -4.11
CA THR A 2 -27.20 3.71 -3.11
C THR A 2 -25.70 3.53 -3.25
N LEU A 3 -25.01 3.24 -2.15
CA LEU A 3 -23.58 2.95 -2.12
C LEU A 3 -23.22 1.81 -3.09
N THR A 4 -24.08 0.79 -3.19
CA THR A 4 -23.97 -0.34 -4.12
C THR A 4 -23.95 0.11 -5.58
N LEU A 5 -24.88 0.99 -5.99
CA LEU A 5 -24.93 1.48 -7.37
C LEU A 5 -23.70 2.32 -7.72
N LEU A 6 -23.24 3.15 -6.79
CA LEU A 6 -22.01 3.92 -6.95
C LEU A 6 -20.79 3.00 -7.11
N ALA A 7 -20.67 1.98 -6.27
CA ALA A 7 -19.59 1.01 -6.33
C ALA A 7 -19.59 0.22 -7.65
N LEU A 8 -20.75 -0.29 -8.07
CA LEU A 8 -20.89 -1.00 -9.35
C LEU A 8 -20.55 -0.09 -10.54
N GLY A 9 -21.04 1.15 -10.54
CA GLY A 9 -20.71 2.14 -11.57
C GLY A 9 -19.20 2.42 -11.64
N PHE A 10 -18.54 2.53 -10.47
CA PHE A 10 -17.11 2.75 -10.41
C PHE A 10 -16.29 1.53 -10.87
N ILE A 11 -16.71 0.32 -10.52
CA ILE A 11 -16.09 -0.94 -11.01
C ILE A 11 -16.21 -1.02 -12.53
N VAL A 12 -17.40 -0.72 -13.09
CA VAL A 12 -17.61 -0.71 -14.54
C VAL A 12 -16.71 0.33 -15.20
N LEU A 13 -16.58 1.53 -14.63
CA LEU A 13 -15.67 2.56 -15.12
C LEU A 13 -14.22 2.09 -15.13
N LEU A 14 -13.73 1.49 -14.05
CA LEU A 14 -12.35 0.98 -13.97
C LEU A 14 -12.12 -0.18 -14.94
N ALA A 15 -13.09 -1.10 -15.08
CA ALA A 15 -12.99 -2.22 -16.01
C ALA A 15 -12.99 -1.75 -17.47
N ALA A 16 -13.84 -0.75 -17.81
CA ALA A 16 -13.85 -0.13 -19.12
C ALA A 16 -12.56 0.63 -19.40
N ALA A 17 -12.06 1.40 -18.43
CA ALA A 17 -10.79 2.11 -18.53
C ALA A 17 -9.61 1.16 -18.75
N TYR A 18 -9.52 0.07 -17.98
CA TYR A 18 -8.49 -0.96 -18.16
C TYR A 18 -8.52 -1.56 -19.58
N ARG A 19 -9.70 -1.95 -20.08
CA ARG A 19 -9.82 -2.57 -21.41
C ARG A 19 -9.69 -1.61 -22.57
N LEU A 20 -10.14 -0.36 -22.46
CA LEU A 20 -10.13 0.59 -23.57
C LEU A 20 -8.85 1.41 -23.53
N TYR A 21 -8.66 2.18 -22.47
CA TYR A 21 -7.52 3.08 -22.32
C TYR A 21 -6.23 2.31 -22.04
N GLY A 22 -6.26 1.31 -21.14
CA GLY A 22 -5.09 0.48 -20.84
C GLY A 22 -4.54 -0.24 -22.09
N ASN A 23 -5.42 -0.81 -22.92
CA ASN A 23 -5.01 -1.40 -24.20
C ASN A 23 -4.47 -0.37 -25.20
N TRP A 24 -4.99 0.86 -25.20
CA TRP A 24 -4.45 1.93 -26.04
C TRP A 24 -3.04 2.34 -25.58
N VAL A 25 -2.84 2.50 -24.27
CA VAL A 25 -1.53 2.81 -23.67
C VAL A 25 -0.54 1.68 -23.97
N ALA A 26 -0.89 0.42 -23.72
CA ALA A 26 -0.01 -0.73 -23.97
C ALA A 26 0.45 -0.80 -25.44
N ARG A 27 -0.44 -0.48 -26.40
CA ARG A 27 -0.09 -0.41 -27.83
C ARG A 27 0.93 0.67 -28.16
N GLN A 28 0.95 1.80 -27.44
CA GLN A 28 1.96 2.85 -27.66
C GLN A 28 3.38 2.36 -27.34
N PHE A 29 3.49 1.36 -26.48
CA PHE A 29 4.78 0.80 -26.10
C PHE A 29 5.23 -0.31 -27.04
N ALA A 30 4.40 -0.83 -27.95
CA ALA A 30 4.76 -1.96 -28.82
C ALA A 30 5.42 -3.11 -28.03
N LEU A 31 4.72 -3.60 -27.00
CA LEU A 31 5.15 -4.77 -26.23
C LEU A 31 5.21 -5.99 -27.14
N ASP A 32 6.17 -6.88 -26.88
CA ASP A 32 6.48 -8.04 -27.70
C ASP A 32 6.74 -9.23 -26.78
N ASP A 33 5.80 -10.18 -26.77
CA ASP A 33 5.84 -11.38 -25.92
C ASP A 33 6.99 -12.33 -26.31
N ALA A 34 7.61 -12.15 -27.48
CA ALA A 34 8.78 -12.94 -27.89
C ALA A 34 10.10 -12.45 -27.27
N ARG A 35 10.12 -11.27 -26.63
CA ARG A 35 11.33 -10.71 -26.02
C ARG A 35 11.56 -11.30 -24.64
N VAL A 36 12.72 -11.92 -24.48
CA VAL A 36 13.20 -12.44 -23.19
C VAL A 36 13.44 -11.27 -22.23
N THR A 37 12.88 -11.36 -21.03
CA THR A 37 12.98 -10.33 -19.99
C THR A 37 14.30 -10.45 -19.22
N PRO A 38 14.75 -9.38 -18.52
CA PRO A 38 15.93 -9.45 -17.66
C PRO A 38 15.83 -10.53 -16.57
N ALA A 39 14.61 -10.80 -16.06
CA ALA A 39 14.36 -11.86 -15.09
C ALA A 39 14.80 -13.22 -15.63
N GLN A 40 14.46 -13.53 -16.89
CA GLN A 40 14.82 -14.79 -17.54
C GLN A 40 16.30 -14.86 -17.94
N ILE A 41 16.89 -13.74 -18.37
CA ILE A 41 18.30 -13.68 -18.80
C ILE A 41 19.24 -13.88 -17.61
N VAL A 42 19.00 -13.18 -16.49
CA VAL A 42 19.90 -13.19 -15.33
C VAL A 42 19.61 -14.37 -14.42
N ASN A 43 18.34 -14.58 -14.05
CA ASN A 43 17.83 -15.70 -13.25
C ASN A 43 18.79 -16.17 -12.14
N ASP A 44 19.20 -15.24 -11.27
CA ASP A 44 20.22 -15.49 -10.24
C ASP A 44 19.65 -16.14 -8.97
N GLY A 45 18.33 -16.28 -8.87
CA GLY A 45 17.65 -16.86 -7.70
C GLY A 45 17.64 -15.94 -6.47
N VAL A 46 18.12 -14.69 -6.60
CA VAL A 46 18.24 -13.71 -5.51
C VAL A 46 17.47 -12.44 -5.85
N ASP A 47 17.95 -11.71 -6.86
CA ASP A 47 17.39 -10.43 -7.29
C ASP A 47 16.51 -10.59 -8.54
N PHE A 48 16.88 -11.53 -9.42
CA PHE A 48 16.20 -11.82 -10.68
C PHE A 48 15.62 -13.22 -10.62
N VAL A 49 14.30 -13.31 -10.54
CA VAL A 49 13.57 -14.57 -10.42
C VAL A 49 12.30 -14.50 -11.28
N PRO A 50 12.27 -15.21 -12.44
CA PRO A 50 11.06 -15.29 -13.27
C PRO A 50 9.88 -15.78 -12.43
N THR A 51 8.83 -14.96 -12.34
CA THR A 51 7.70 -15.21 -11.46
C THR A 51 6.40 -15.11 -12.23
N ARG A 52 5.55 -16.14 -12.11
CA ARG A 52 4.26 -16.16 -12.78
C ARG A 52 3.38 -14.97 -12.38
N PRO A 53 2.58 -14.41 -13.32
CA PRO A 53 1.79 -13.21 -13.10
C PRO A 53 0.92 -13.23 -11.83
N PHE A 54 0.32 -14.38 -11.50
CA PHE A 54 -0.52 -14.51 -10.31
C PHE A 54 0.24 -14.24 -9.01
N TYR A 55 1.46 -14.78 -8.87
CA TYR A 55 2.27 -14.56 -7.67
C TYR A 55 2.88 -13.15 -7.65
N LEU A 56 3.37 -12.69 -8.81
CA LEU A 56 3.97 -11.37 -8.94
C LEU A 56 2.95 -10.26 -8.66
N PHE A 57 1.70 -10.40 -9.13
CA PHE A 57 0.63 -9.45 -8.86
C PHE A 57 0.36 -9.31 -7.36
N GLY A 58 0.27 -10.43 -6.63
CA GLY A 58 0.04 -10.41 -5.18
C GLY A 58 1.17 -9.74 -4.41
N GLN A 59 2.42 -10.02 -4.80
CA GLN A 59 3.60 -9.38 -4.20
C GLN A 59 3.66 -7.88 -4.50
N HIS A 60 3.43 -7.50 -5.77
CA HIS A 60 3.37 -6.10 -6.18
C HIS A 60 2.29 -5.36 -5.42
N PHE A 61 1.06 -5.90 -5.40
CA PHE A 61 -0.07 -5.34 -4.68
C PHE A 61 0.26 -5.12 -3.20
N SER A 62 0.83 -6.12 -2.53
CA SER A 62 1.22 -5.99 -1.13
C SER A 62 2.33 -4.95 -0.90
N ALA A 63 3.22 -4.74 -1.86
CA ALA A 63 4.30 -3.75 -1.75
C ALA A 63 3.78 -2.31 -1.91
N ILE A 64 2.70 -2.12 -2.67
CA ILE A 64 2.11 -0.79 -2.94
C ILE A 64 0.90 -0.46 -2.03
N ALA A 65 0.25 -1.47 -1.46
CA ALA A 65 -0.88 -1.34 -0.56
C ALA A 65 -0.40 -1.00 0.86
N ALA A 66 -0.36 0.30 1.15
CA ALA A 66 0.00 0.85 2.46
C ALA A 66 -1.19 1.63 3.07
N ALA A 67 -0.98 2.31 4.20
CA ALA A 67 -2.02 3.12 4.84
C ALA A 67 -2.43 4.37 4.02
N GLY A 68 -1.57 4.84 3.11
CA GLY A 68 -1.77 6.07 2.33
C GLY A 68 -3.00 6.02 1.43
N PRO A 69 -3.21 4.96 0.63
CA PRO A 69 -4.43 4.71 -0.13
C PRO A 69 -5.74 4.68 0.68
N ILE A 70 -5.67 4.57 2.01
CA ILE A 70 -6.85 4.55 2.89
C ILE A 70 -7.02 5.92 3.57
N ALA A 71 -5.98 6.38 4.27
CA ALA A 71 -6.02 7.62 5.05
C ALA A 71 -6.26 8.86 4.18
N GLY A 72 -5.59 8.95 3.02
CA GLY A 72 -5.71 10.08 2.10
C GLY A 72 -7.16 10.32 1.63
N PRO A 73 -7.82 9.31 1.03
CA PRO A 73 -9.23 9.43 0.64
C PRO A 73 -10.19 9.76 1.78
N ILE A 74 -9.97 9.22 2.98
CA ILE A 74 -10.81 9.52 4.15
C ILE A 74 -10.67 11.00 4.53
N LEU A 75 -9.43 11.49 4.70
CA LEU A 75 -9.16 12.89 5.05
C LEU A 75 -9.71 13.86 3.99
N ALA A 76 -9.50 13.55 2.71
CA ALA A 76 -10.02 14.35 1.61
C ALA A 76 -11.56 14.34 1.59
N CYS A 77 -12.19 13.19 1.84
CA CYS A 77 -13.65 13.09 1.89
C CYS A 77 -14.23 13.87 3.08
N GLN A 78 -13.55 13.85 4.23
CA GLN A 78 -13.94 14.63 5.40
C GLN A 78 -13.87 16.13 5.12
N ALA A 79 -12.88 16.61 4.37
CA ALA A 79 -12.70 18.03 4.04
C ALA A 79 -13.59 18.50 2.87
N PHE A 80 -13.60 17.77 1.76
CA PHE A 80 -14.14 18.23 0.47
C PHE A 80 -15.45 17.55 0.05
N GLY A 81 -15.84 16.44 0.71
CA GLY A 81 -16.96 15.60 0.31
C GLY A 81 -16.53 14.41 -0.55
N TRP A 82 -17.43 13.44 -0.73
CA TRP A 82 -17.08 12.16 -1.37
C TRP A 82 -16.93 12.25 -2.90
N LEU A 83 -17.68 13.15 -3.56
CA LEU A 83 -17.70 13.25 -5.02
C LEU A 83 -16.35 13.66 -5.63
N PRO A 84 -15.69 14.76 -5.19
CA PRO A 84 -14.40 15.13 -5.74
C PRO A 84 -13.34 14.05 -5.49
N CYS A 85 -13.41 13.36 -4.34
CA CYS A 85 -12.51 12.26 -4.02
C CYS A 85 -12.66 11.09 -4.99
N LEU A 86 -13.89 10.62 -5.24
CA LEU A 86 -14.12 9.52 -6.19
C LEU A 86 -13.76 9.89 -7.62
N LEU A 87 -14.08 11.12 -8.06
CA LEU A 87 -13.67 11.60 -9.37
C LEU A 87 -12.16 11.59 -9.52
N TRP A 88 -11.44 12.09 -8.51
CA TRP A 88 -9.99 12.12 -8.54
C TRP A 88 -9.35 10.74 -8.44
N ILE A 89 -9.86 9.84 -7.59
CA ILE A 89 -9.41 8.44 -7.54
C ILE A 89 -9.61 7.79 -8.91
N GLY A 90 -10.78 7.94 -9.53
CA GLY A 90 -11.07 7.34 -10.83
C GLY A 90 -10.19 7.91 -11.94
N LEU A 91 -10.19 9.23 -12.12
CA LEU A 91 -9.45 9.89 -13.20
C LEU A 91 -7.94 9.83 -12.98
N GLY A 92 -7.47 10.10 -11.76
CA GLY A 92 -6.05 10.09 -11.42
C GLY A 92 -5.44 8.71 -11.60
N VAL A 93 -6.06 7.66 -11.04
CA VAL A 93 -5.55 6.28 -11.20
C VAL A 93 -5.50 5.89 -12.68
N VAL A 94 -6.55 6.18 -13.45
CA VAL A 94 -6.62 5.76 -14.87
C VAL A 94 -5.65 6.54 -15.76
N LEU A 95 -5.60 7.87 -15.62
CA LEU A 95 -4.90 8.74 -16.57
C LEU A 95 -3.45 9.04 -16.17
N ILE A 96 -3.13 8.96 -14.88
CA ILE A 96 -1.83 9.36 -14.34
C ILE A 96 -1.16 8.18 -13.66
N GLY A 97 -1.70 7.67 -12.56
CA GLY A 97 -1.06 6.64 -11.74
C GLY A 97 -0.72 5.36 -12.52
N ALA A 98 -1.72 4.70 -13.09
CA ALA A 98 -1.52 3.45 -13.83
C ALA A 98 -0.60 3.63 -15.06
N VAL A 99 -0.70 4.78 -15.74
CA VAL A 99 0.18 5.11 -16.87
C VAL A 99 1.61 5.29 -16.39
N HIS A 100 1.83 6.08 -15.33
CA HIS A 100 3.13 6.30 -14.73
C HIS A 100 3.80 4.99 -14.28
N ASP A 101 3.05 4.11 -13.63
CA ASP A 101 3.57 2.82 -13.14
C ASP A 101 3.91 1.87 -14.29
N PHE A 102 3.01 1.75 -15.27
CA PHE A 102 3.24 0.95 -16.47
C PHE A 102 4.43 1.47 -17.29
N THR A 103 4.54 2.78 -17.49
CA THR A 103 5.66 3.38 -18.21
C THR A 103 6.99 3.17 -17.46
N SER A 104 7.00 3.32 -16.14
CA SER A 104 8.17 3.08 -15.31
C SER A 104 8.64 1.63 -15.35
N LEU A 105 7.69 0.69 -15.31
CA LEU A 105 7.93 -0.74 -15.45
C LEU A 105 8.52 -1.09 -16.82
N ALA A 106 7.85 -0.67 -17.90
CA ALA A 106 8.28 -0.93 -19.27
C ALA A 106 9.65 -0.32 -19.58
N ALA A 107 9.90 0.90 -19.10
CA ALA A 107 11.21 1.54 -19.22
C ALA A 107 12.27 0.73 -18.47
N SER A 108 12.02 0.31 -17.23
CA SER A 108 12.97 -0.48 -16.45
C SER A 108 13.31 -1.82 -17.10
N VAL A 109 12.31 -2.59 -17.54
CA VAL A 109 12.52 -3.89 -18.21
C VAL A 109 13.39 -3.73 -19.47
N ARG A 110 13.18 -2.66 -20.25
CA ARG A 110 13.99 -2.37 -21.45
C ARG A 110 15.44 -2.00 -21.17
N HIS A 111 15.73 -1.53 -19.95
CA HIS A 111 17.07 -1.14 -19.50
C HIS A 111 17.60 -2.14 -18.46
N GLY A 112 17.35 -3.43 -18.65
CA GLY A 112 17.92 -4.49 -17.81
C GLY A 112 17.37 -4.53 -16.37
N ALA A 113 16.13 -4.09 -16.18
CA ALA A 113 15.48 -3.96 -14.86
C ALA A 113 16.24 -3.04 -13.88
N THR A 114 16.85 -1.97 -14.41
CA THR A 114 17.51 -0.93 -13.60
C THR A 114 16.50 0.09 -13.07
N SER A 115 16.89 0.81 -12.01
CA SER A 115 16.06 1.84 -11.40
C SER A 115 15.90 3.06 -12.33
N ILE A 116 14.81 3.81 -12.17
CA ILE A 116 14.57 5.06 -12.92
C ILE A 116 15.72 6.06 -12.75
N ALA A 117 16.38 6.09 -11.59
CA ALA A 117 17.52 6.95 -11.35
C ALA A 117 18.74 6.57 -12.21
N GLU A 118 18.95 5.27 -12.44
CA GLU A 118 20.03 4.79 -13.30
C GLU A 118 19.70 5.08 -14.78
N ILE A 119 18.46 4.84 -15.22
CA ILE A 119 18.02 5.19 -16.58
C ILE A 119 18.21 6.69 -16.84
N THR A 120 17.83 7.52 -15.87
CA THR A 120 18.04 8.98 -15.91
C THR A 120 19.53 9.31 -16.00
N ARG A 121 20.38 8.60 -15.26
CA ARG A 121 21.84 8.80 -15.28
C ARG A 121 22.44 8.47 -16.64
N GLU A 122 22.00 7.39 -17.26
CA GLU A 122 22.48 6.92 -18.56
C GLU A 122 22.09 7.88 -19.69
N HIS A 123 20.85 8.37 -19.70
CA HIS A 123 20.31 9.17 -20.81
C HIS A 123 20.48 10.68 -20.66
N LEU A 124 20.44 11.21 -19.43
CA LEU A 124 20.53 12.65 -19.14
C LEU A 124 21.85 13.04 -18.44
N GLY A 125 22.68 12.06 -18.14
CA GLY A 125 24.01 12.24 -17.58
C GLY A 125 24.07 12.23 -16.04
N LYS A 126 25.31 12.26 -15.53
CA LYS A 126 25.62 12.07 -14.09
C LYS A 126 24.99 13.12 -13.16
N ARG A 127 24.78 14.35 -13.64
CA ARG A 127 24.15 15.41 -12.83
C ARG A 127 22.66 15.14 -12.63
N ALA A 128 21.95 14.76 -13.68
CA ALA A 128 20.53 14.40 -13.63
C ALA A 128 20.31 13.15 -12.77
N GLY A 129 21.14 12.10 -12.95
CA GLY A 129 21.08 10.90 -12.12
C GLY A 129 21.27 11.19 -10.62
N ARG A 130 22.24 12.05 -10.24
CA ARG A 130 22.43 12.46 -8.84
C ARG A 130 21.24 13.26 -8.29
N ALA A 131 20.66 14.16 -9.08
CA ALA A 131 19.47 14.91 -8.68
C ALA A 131 18.28 13.97 -8.46
N MET A 132 18.08 12.99 -9.35
CA MET A 132 17.02 11.97 -9.20
C MET A 132 17.24 11.11 -7.96
N MET A 133 18.47 10.65 -7.72
CA MET A 133 18.81 9.90 -6.51
C MET A 133 18.55 10.70 -5.23
N ALA A 134 18.94 11.98 -5.21
CA ALA A 134 18.68 12.86 -4.06
C ALA A 134 17.17 13.05 -3.84
N PHE A 135 16.41 13.26 -4.90
CA PHE A 135 14.96 13.37 -4.84
C PHE A 135 14.31 12.10 -4.27
N ILE A 136 14.68 10.92 -4.79
CA ILE A 136 14.18 9.63 -4.29
C ILE A 136 14.53 9.46 -2.82
N TRP A 137 15.76 9.80 -2.42
CA TRP A 137 16.19 9.68 -1.03
C TRP A 137 15.35 10.56 -0.09
N ILE A 138 15.14 11.83 -0.43
CA ILE A 138 14.29 12.74 0.35
C ILE A 138 12.84 12.24 0.38
N ALA A 139 12.32 11.77 -0.74
CA ALA A 139 10.97 11.22 -0.83
C ALA A 139 10.80 9.98 0.05
N LEU A 140 11.79 9.07 0.09
CA LEU A 140 11.75 7.89 0.95
C LEU A 140 11.79 8.28 2.44
N VAL A 141 12.61 9.27 2.82
CA VAL A 141 12.61 9.81 4.19
C VAL A 141 11.23 10.38 4.54
N TYR A 142 10.63 11.16 3.64
CA TYR A 142 9.28 11.71 3.84
C TYR A 142 8.23 10.61 4.00
N VAL A 143 8.28 9.57 3.16
CA VAL A 143 7.38 8.41 3.24
C VAL A 143 7.51 7.69 4.59
N ILE A 144 8.74 7.48 5.08
CA ILE A 144 8.97 6.85 6.39
C ILE A 144 8.37 7.71 7.52
N VAL A 145 8.59 9.03 7.49
CA VAL A 145 8.04 9.94 8.50
C VAL A 145 6.51 9.96 8.45
N ALA A 146 5.91 10.10 7.27
CA ALA A 146 4.46 10.12 7.11
C ALA A 146 3.80 8.81 7.58
N PHE A 147 4.36 7.65 7.24
CA PHE A 147 3.82 6.38 7.71
C PHE A 147 4.04 6.14 9.20
N THR A 148 5.15 6.62 9.77
CA THR A 148 5.40 6.60 11.21
C THR A 148 4.34 7.42 11.93
N ASP A 149 4.07 8.64 11.47
CA ASP A 149 3.07 9.55 12.05
C ASP A 149 1.66 8.97 12.01
N ILE A 150 1.23 8.47 10.84
CA ILE A 150 -0.08 7.83 10.68
C ILE A 150 -0.20 6.62 11.61
N THR A 151 0.82 5.77 11.68
CA THR A 151 0.80 4.57 12.53
C THR A 151 0.75 4.94 14.02
N ALA A 152 1.58 5.89 14.46
CA ALA A 152 1.56 6.39 15.84
C ALA A 152 0.18 7.01 16.19
N GLY A 153 -0.41 7.76 15.26
CA GLY A 153 -1.75 8.31 15.39
C GLY A 153 -2.82 7.24 15.65
N THR A 154 -2.75 6.11 14.93
CA THR A 154 -3.67 4.99 15.16
C THR A 154 -3.54 4.35 16.55
N PHE A 155 -2.34 4.36 17.13
CA PHE A 155 -2.06 3.75 18.45
C PHE A 155 -2.47 4.64 19.62
N VAL A 156 -2.52 5.96 19.43
CA VAL A 156 -2.99 6.90 20.46
C VAL A 156 -4.50 7.10 20.37
N GLY A 157 -5.00 7.40 19.18
CA GLY A 157 -6.34 7.89 19.00
C GLY A 157 -7.40 6.82 18.77
N GLY A 158 -7.00 5.66 18.24
CA GLY A 158 -7.92 4.72 17.57
C GLY A 158 -8.60 5.37 16.35
N THR A 159 -9.42 4.60 15.63
CA THR A 159 -10.26 5.15 14.55
C THR A 159 -11.38 6.01 15.16
N GLU A 160 -11.61 7.22 14.62
CA GLU A 160 -12.64 8.15 15.13
C GLU A 160 -14.02 7.50 15.28
N GLU A 161 -14.36 6.57 14.39
CA GLU A 161 -15.65 5.85 14.38
C GLU A 161 -15.87 4.94 15.59
N LEU A 162 -14.79 4.51 16.26
CA LEU A 162 -14.84 3.64 17.44
C LEU A 162 -14.69 4.41 18.76
N ARG A 163 -14.42 5.72 18.71
CA ARG A 163 -14.32 6.56 19.91
C ARG A 163 -15.68 6.67 20.59
N GLY A 164 -15.82 6.03 21.74
CA GLY A 164 -17.04 6.05 22.57
C GLY A 164 -18.07 4.97 22.24
N ALA A 165 -17.91 4.21 21.16
CA ALA A 165 -18.80 3.11 20.78
C ALA A 165 -18.33 1.72 21.28
N ALA A 166 -17.03 1.58 21.57
CA ALA A 166 -16.44 0.34 22.07
C ALA A 166 -16.14 0.41 23.57
N GLY A 167 -16.41 -0.67 24.31
CA GLY A 167 -16.05 -0.83 25.72
C GLY A 167 -14.54 -1.02 25.98
N PHE A 168 -13.68 -0.58 25.06
CA PHE A 168 -12.22 -0.69 25.13
C PHE A 168 -11.55 0.51 24.46
N ASN A 169 -10.28 0.79 24.80
CA ASN A 169 -9.52 1.86 24.17
C ASN A 169 -9.08 1.43 22.77
N ALA A 170 -9.63 2.05 21.72
CA ALA A 170 -9.35 1.66 20.34
C ALA A 170 -7.87 1.79 19.96
N GLY A 171 -7.18 2.85 20.39
CA GLY A 171 -5.77 3.06 20.08
C GLY A 171 -4.87 2.01 20.72
N GLY A 172 -5.00 1.83 22.04
CA GLY A 172 -4.22 0.84 22.78
C GLY A 172 -4.55 -0.59 22.37
N ALA A 173 -5.77 -0.88 21.92
CA ALA A 173 -6.13 -2.17 21.34
C ALA A 173 -5.38 -2.44 20.02
N VAL A 174 -5.31 -1.46 19.12
CA VAL A 174 -4.57 -1.57 17.86
C VAL A 174 -3.07 -1.69 18.12
N ALA A 175 -2.54 -0.93 19.09
CA ALA A 175 -1.14 -1.03 19.51
C ALA A 175 -0.81 -2.44 20.04
N ALA A 176 -1.62 -2.96 20.98
CA ALA A 176 -1.45 -4.30 21.54
C ALA A 176 -1.58 -5.39 20.48
N ALA A 177 -2.59 -5.32 19.62
CA ALA A 177 -2.76 -6.24 18.50
C ALA A 177 -1.54 -6.22 17.57
N SER A 178 -1.02 -5.04 17.23
CA SER A 178 0.16 -4.89 16.37
C SER A 178 1.41 -5.49 16.98
N MET A 179 1.64 -5.30 18.29
CA MET A 179 2.79 -5.88 18.98
C MET A 179 2.72 -7.42 19.04
N MET A 180 1.56 -7.97 19.42
CA MET A 180 1.35 -9.41 19.43
C MET A 180 1.46 -10.02 18.03
N TYR A 181 0.97 -9.31 17.02
CA TYR A 181 1.09 -9.69 15.62
C TYR A 181 2.55 -9.73 15.14
N LEU A 182 3.38 -8.75 15.52
CA LEU A 182 4.81 -8.77 15.19
C LEU A 182 5.53 -9.95 15.87
N LEU A 183 5.21 -10.24 17.13
CA LEU A 183 5.74 -11.41 17.84
C LEU A 183 5.33 -12.71 17.14
N LEU A 184 4.05 -12.84 16.76
CA LEU A 184 3.54 -14.00 16.01
C LEU A 184 4.26 -14.15 14.66
N SER A 185 4.56 -13.04 13.98
CA SER A 185 5.29 -13.05 12.71
C SER A 185 6.71 -13.58 12.87
N ILE A 186 7.40 -13.22 13.96
CA ILE A 186 8.74 -13.75 14.27
C ILE A 186 8.67 -15.26 14.57
N ILE A 187 7.69 -15.68 15.37
CA ILE A 187 7.45 -17.11 15.67
C ILE A 187 7.20 -17.88 14.37
N LEU A 188 6.39 -17.32 13.46
CA LEU A 188 6.15 -17.93 12.16
C LEU A 188 7.44 -18.06 11.34
N GLY A 189 8.28 -17.01 11.31
CA GLY A 189 9.58 -17.05 10.62
C GLY A 189 10.49 -18.15 11.15
N LEU A 190 10.56 -18.32 12.49
CA LEU A 190 11.32 -19.39 13.13
C LEU A 190 10.75 -20.77 12.81
N VAL A 191 9.43 -20.95 12.86
CA VAL A 191 8.76 -22.21 12.53
C VAL A 191 9.01 -22.59 11.08
N GLN A 192 8.87 -21.66 10.14
CA GLN A 192 9.17 -21.93 8.72
C GLN A 192 10.63 -22.29 8.51
N ARG A 193 11.56 -21.63 9.22
CA ARG A 193 12.99 -21.87 9.08
C ARG A 193 13.44 -23.22 9.62
N TYR A 194 12.94 -23.63 10.78
CA TYR A 194 13.44 -24.83 11.48
C TYR A 194 12.57 -26.07 11.30
N LEU A 195 11.26 -25.91 11.14
CA LEU A 195 10.32 -27.04 11.00
C LEU A 195 9.88 -27.25 9.55
N SER A 196 10.05 -26.22 8.70
CA SER A 196 9.64 -26.21 7.28
C SER A 196 8.29 -26.90 7.01
N PRO A 197 7.23 -26.57 7.76
CA PRO A 197 5.91 -27.17 7.57
C PRO A 197 5.34 -26.81 6.21
N PRO A 198 4.43 -27.63 5.66
CA PRO A 198 3.74 -27.30 4.42
C PRO A 198 2.88 -26.03 4.60
N LEU A 199 2.81 -25.20 3.55
CA LEU A 199 2.20 -23.88 3.60
C LEU A 199 0.75 -23.88 4.10
N TRP A 200 -0.05 -24.87 3.71
CA TRP A 200 -1.45 -24.98 4.12
C TRP A 200 -1.61 -25.10 5.65
N LEU A 201 -0.69 -25.80 6.32
CA LEU A 201 -0.73 -26.00 7.77
C LEU A 201 -0.39 -24.68 8.48
N VAL A 202 0.60 -23.96 7.95
CA VAL A 202 0.93 -22.59 8.40
C VAL A 202 -0.28 -21.68 8.27
N THR A 203 -0.96 -21.69 7.13
CA THR A 203 -2.14 -20.84 6.89
C THR A 203 -3.23 -21.13 7.91
N ILE A 204 -3.60 -22.40 8.08
CA ILE A 204 -4.71 -22.82 8.95
C ILE A 204 -4.44 -22.50 10.43
N ILE A 205 -3.18 -22.48 10.86
CA ILE A 205 -2.81 -22.19 12.25
C ILE A 205 -2.61 -20.69 12.47
N PHE A 206 -1.71 -20.06 11.71
CA PHE A 206 -1.25 -18.71 12.01
C PHE A 206 -2.21 -17.62 11.54
N VAL A 207 -3.01 -17.86 10.50
CA VAL A 207 -4.00 -16.86 10.04
C VAL A 207 -5.12 -16.70 11.08
N PRO A 208 -5.80 -17.77 11.56
CA PRO A 208 -6.75 -17.64 12.66
C PRO A 208 -6.12 -17.11 13.95
N ALA A 209 -4.87 -17.51 14.26
CA ALA A 209 -4.15 -16.95 15.41
C ALA A 209 -3.96 -15.42 15.28
N THR A 210 -3.71 -14.91 14.07
CA THR A 210 -3.61 -13.47 13.81
C THR A 210 -4.90 -12.74 14.18
N PHE A 211 -6.06 -13.26 13.76
CA PHE A 211 -7.35 -12.68 14.12
C PHE A 211 -7.68 -12.84 15.61
N ALA A 212 -7.31 -13.96 16.22
CA ALA A 212 -7.47 -14.18 17.65
C ALA A 212 -6.62 -13.20 18.48
N LEU A 213 -5.39 -12.89 18.06
CA LEU A 213 -4.55 -11.88 18.69
C LEU A 213 -5.09 -10.47 18.49
N ALA A 214 -5.67 -10.16 17.32
CA ALA A 214 -6.35 -8.89 17.11
C ALA A 214 -7.54 -8.72 18.06
N TRP A 215 -8.35 -9.78 18.25
CA TRP A 215 -9.41 -9.81 19.24
C TRP A 215 -8.87 -9.70 20.67
N LEU A 216 -7.79 -10.41 21.00
CA LEU A 216 -7.14 -10.32 22.31
C LEU A 216 -6.62 -8.91 22.58
N GLY A 217 -6.15 -8.19 21.56
CA GLY A 217 -5.72 -6.79 21.67
C GLY A 217 -6.82 -5.89 22.22
N THR A 218 -8.09 -6.15 21.85
CA THR A 218 -9.26 -5.42 22.41
C THR A 218 -9.45 -5.64 23.91
N LYS A 219 -9.00 -6.78 24.45
CA LYS A 219 -9.08 -7.10 25.88
C LYS A 219 -7.95 -6.48 26.70
N VAL A 220 -6.80 -6.25 26.08
CA VAL A 220 -5.58 -5.72 26.72
C VAL A 220 -5.35 -4.24 26.33
N SER A 221 -6.44 -3.56 25.95
CA SER A 221 -6.42 -2.24 25.32
C SER A 221 -5.83 -1.09 26.15
N THR A 222 -5.65 -1.28 27.46
CA THR A 222 -5.16 -0.24 28.38
C THR A 222 -3.68 -0.36 28.73
N VAL A 223 -3.01 -1.44 28.30
CA VAL A 223 -1.62 -1.72 28.70
C VAL A 223 -0.61 -0.84 27.95
N LEU A 224 -0.87 -0.53 26.67
CA LEU A 224 0.07 0.19 25.80
C LEU A 224 -0.46 1.59 25.46
N LEU A 225 -0.76 2.38 26.49
CA LEU A 225 -1.17 3.78 26.35
C LEU A 225 0.06 4.68 26.45
N LEU A 226 0.72 4.88 25.32
CA LEU A 226 1.85 5.81 25.18
C LEU A 226 1.41 7.03 24.37
N ASP A 227 2.11 8.15 24.52
CA ASP A 227 1.88 9.35 23.72
C ASP A 227 2.39 9.17 22.28
N HIS A 228 1.95 10.08 21.40
CA HIS A 228 2.22 10.03 19.96
C HIS A 228 3.72 10.08 19.65
N THR A 229 4.47 10.94 20.35
CA THR A 229 5.91 11.10 20.14
C THR A 229 6.68 9.85 20.54
N THR A 230 6.35 9.26 21.70
CA THR A 230 6.96 8.01 22.16
C THR A 230 6.69 6.88 21.16
N TRP A 231 5.46 6.75 20.66
CA TRP A 231 5.16 5.76 19.62
C TRP A 231 5.94 5.99 18.34
N GLY A 232 6.03 7.22 17.87
CA GLY A 232 6.82 7.57 16.69
C GLY A 232 8.28 7.14 16.83
N LEU A 233 8.89 7.40 17.98
CA LEU A 233 10.27 7.01 18.27
C LEU A 233 10.44 5.48 18.34
N LEU A 234 9.52 4.77 19.00
CA LEU A 234 9.54 3.30 19.07
C LEU A 234 9.39 2.66 17.69
N ILE A 235 8.52 3.19 16.84
CA ILE A 235 8.32 2.71 15.47
C ILE A 235 9.59 2.94 14.64
N LEU A 236 10.26 4.08 14.76
CA LEU A 236 11.53 4.34 14.04
C LEU A 236 12.65 3.40 14.51
N ILE A 237 12.77 3.16 15.81
CA ILE A 237 13.72 2.17 16.36
C ILE A 237 13.41 0.79 15.81
N TYR A 238 12.14 0.39 15.81
CA TYR A 238 11.69 -0.87 15.23
C TYR A 238 12.04 -0.97 13.73
N CYS A 239 11.79 0.07 12.93
CA CYS A 239 12.11 0.08 11.50
C CYS A 239 13.62 -0.09 11.27
N CYS A 240 14.45 0.57 12.08
CA CYS A 240 15.90 0.41 12.04
C CYS A 240 16.29 -1.05 12.36
N ALA A 241 15.78 -1.61 13.46
CA ALA A 241 16.01 -3.01 13.82
C ALA A 241 15.56 -3.97 12.70
N ALA A 242 14.34 -3.78 12.18
CA ALA A 242 13.76 -4.59 11.12
C ALA A 242 14.57 -4.56 9.81
N SER A 243 15.22 -3.45 9.47
CA SER A 243 16.10 -3.36 8.30
C SER A 243 17.41 -4.17 8.44
N MET A 244 17.80 -4.53 9.67
CA MET A 244 18.98 -5.34 9.94
C MET A 244 18.66 -6.83 10.10
N VAL A 245 17.40 -7.17 10.42
CA VAL A 245 16.96 -8.55 10.61
C VAL A 245 16.83 -9.26 9.25
N PRO A 246 17.22 -10.55 9.14
CA PRO A 246 17.02 -11.32 7.91
C PRO A 246 15.56 -11.33 7.44
N VAL A 247 15.36 -11.21 6.13
CA VAL A 247 14.03 -11.12 5.50
C VAL A 247 13.10 -12.28 5.92
N TRP A 248 13.64 -13.50 6.01
CA TRP A 248 12.90 -14.70 6.43
C TRP A 248 12.38 -14.64 7.86
N ALA A 249 13.04 -13.90 8.75
CA ALA A 249 12.72 -13.89 10.18
C ALA A 249 11.58 -12.92 10.51
N LEU A 250 11.44 -11.83 9.76
CA LEU A 250 10.44 -10.80 10.04
C LEU A 250 9.67 -10.35 8.80
N LEU A 251 10.34 -9.82 7.78
CA LEU A 251 9.67 -9.18 6.64
C LEU A 251 8.74 -10.13 5.87
N GLN A 252 9.22 -11.33 5.54
CA GLN A 252 8.45 -12.32 4.79
C GLN A 252 7.26 -12.89 5.60
N PRO A 253 7.42 -13.40 6.84
CA PRO A 253 6.29 -13.93 7.61
C PRO A 253 5.30 -12.85 8.02
N ARG A 254 5.76 -11.63 8.34
CA ARG A 254 4.89 -10.46 8.55
C ARG A 254 4.14 -10.12 7.28
N GLY A 255 4.79 -10.07 6.12
CA GLY A 255 4.13 -9.79 4.85
C GLY A 255 3.03 -10.83 4.55
N TYR A 256 3.33 -12.11 4.79
CA TYR A 256 2.39 -13.21 4.57
C TYR A 256 1.11 -13.09 5.42
N LEU A 257 1.23 -12.96 6.74
CA LEU A 257 0.07 -12.84 7.62
C LEU A 257 -0.70 -11.53 7.38
N GLY A 258 0.03 -10.44 7.14
CA GLY A 258 -0.53 -9.12 6.88
C GLY A 258 -1.33 -9.08 5.59
N GLY A 259 -0.91 -9.83 4.57
CA GLY A 259 -1.65 -10.04 3.34
C GLY A 259 -3.04 -10.63 3.59
N PHE A 260 -3.16 -11.66 4.44
CA PHE A 260 -4.47 -12.21 4.79
C PHE A 260 -5.36 -11.22 5.52
N VAL A 261 -4.80 -10.44 6.45
CA VAL A 261 -5.55 -9.38 7.15
C VAL A 261 -6.06 -8.33 6.16
N LEU A 262 -5.18 -7.87 5.26
CA LEU A 262 -5.52 -6.88 4.23
C LEU A 262 -6.59 -7.38 3.28
N TYR A 263 -6.42 -8.58 2.69
CA TYR A 263 -7.42 -9.15 1.77
C TYR A 263 -8.74 -9.46 2.47
N SER A 264 -8.71 -9.89 3.73
CA SER A 264 -9.93 -10.11 4.51
C SER A 264 -10.67 -8.80 4.78
N ALA A 265 -9.95 -7.75 5.18
CA ALA A 265 -10.53 -6.42 5.38
C ALA A 265 -11.13 -5.86 4.08
N LEU A 266 -10.43 -6.00 2.96
CA LEU A 266 -10.93 -5.60 1.64
C LEU A 266 -12.19 -6.40 1.25
N ALA A 267 -12.18 -7.72 1.41
CA ALA A 267 -13.32 -8.58 1.08
C ALA A 267 -14.55 -8.24 1.93
N LEU A 268 -14.37 -8.07 3.24
CA LEU A 268 -15.44 -7.64 4.15
C LEU A 268 -15.96 -6.25 3.78
N GLY A 269 -15.07 -5.32 3.42
CA GLY A 269 -15.45 -3.99 2.94
C GLY A 269 -16.31 -4.05 1.68
N VAL A 270 -15.91 -4.84 0.68
CA VAL A 270 -16.70 -5.03 -0.56
C VAL A 270 -18.05 -5.66 -0.26
N VAL A 271 -18.11 -6.71 0.57
CA VAL A 271 -19.37 -7.34 0.99
C VAL A 271 -20.27 -6.34 1.72
N GLY A 272 -19.71 -5.55 2.64
CA GLY A 272 -20.44 -4.50 3.36
C GLY A 272 -20.98 -3.42 2.43
N VAL A 273 -20.21 -3.03 1.40
CA VAL A 273 -20.63 -2.04 0.41
C VAL A 273 -21.78 -2.57 -0.46
N LEU A 274 -21.72 -3.85 -0.85
CA LEU A 274 -22.71 -4.44 -1.76
C LEU A 274 -24.00 -4.86 -1.05
N PHE A 275 -23.90 -5.40 0.16
CA PHE A 275 -25.01 -6.04 0.87
C PHE A 275 -25.41 -5.35 2.18
N GLY A 276 -24.64 -4.38 2.68
CA GLY A 276 -24.88 -3.75 3.99
C GLY A 276 -26.02 -2.75 4.04
N GLY A 277 -26.55 -2.31 2.88
CA GLY A 277 -27.67 -1.36 2.83
C GLY A 277 -27.36 0.03 3.40
N TYR A 278 -26.07 0.38 3.55
CA TYR A 278 -25.65 1.65 4.15
C TYR A 278 -25.94 2.85 3.24
N GLU A 279 -26.40 3.94 3.85
CA GLU A 279 -26.54 5.23 3.18
C GLU A 279 -25.25 6.05 3.30
N ILE A 280 -24.95 6.83 2.25
CA ILE A 280 -23.79 7.71 2.23
C ILE A 280 -24.08 8.89 3.17
N GLN A 281 -23.47 8.87 4.35
CA GLN A 281 -23.64 9.93 5.37
C GLN A 281 -22.88 11.22 5.01
N GLN A 282 -21.81 11.11 4.24
CA GLN A 282 -21.03 12.28 3.83
C GLN A 282 -21.73 13.02 2.67
N PRO A 283 -21.77 14.35 2.67
CA PRO A 283 -22.29 15.12 1.53
C PRO A 283 -21.38 14.94 0.30
N ALA A 284 -21.98 15.06 -0.88
CA ALA A 284 -21.26 14.94 -2.16
C ALA A 284 -20.13 15.96 -2.28
N PHE A 285 -20.41 17.20 -1.89
CA PHE A 285 -19.46 18.29 -1.87
C PHE A 285 -19.66 19.07 -0.57
N LYS A 286 -18.55 19.40 0.12
CA LYS A 286 -18.58 20.20 1.36
C LYS A 286 -18.15 21.64 1.12
N SER A 287 -16.91 21.81 0.66
CA SER A 287 -16.33 23.13 0.43
C SER A 287 -15.23 23.03 -0.62
N TRP A 288 -14.98 24.15 -1.28
CA TRP A 288 -13.79 24.33 -2.12
C TRP A 288 -12.58 24.77 -1.29
N ASP A 289 -12.80 25.44 -0.18
CA ASP A 289 -11.77 25.95 0.71
C ASP A 289 -12.20 25.73 2.16
N VAL A 290 -11.42 24.94 2.90
CA VAL A 290 -11.65 24.68 4.33
C VAL A 290 -10.81 25.59 5.23
N GLY A 291 -10.06 26.53 4.64
CA GLY A 291 -9.15 27.43 5.33
C GLY A 291 -7.78 26.81 5.64
N GLY A 292 -6.78 27.67 5.79
CA GLY A 292 -5.38 27.27 6.05
C GLY A 292 -4.56 27.08 4.78
N LEU A 293 -3.24 26.89 4.95
CA LEU A 293 -2.28 26.79 3.84
C LEU A 293 -2.55 25.62 2.89
N THR A 294 -3.22 24.57 3.38
CA THR A 294 -3.53 23.35 2.63
C THR A 294 -5.04 23.12 2.45
N GLY A 295 -5.85 24.16 2.61
CA GLY A 295 -7.30 24.07 2.71
C GLY A 295 -8.05 24.07 1.38
N THR A 296 -7.40 24.42 0.27
CA THR A 296 -8.07 24.51 -1.03
C THR A 296 -8.14 23.16 -1.74
N LEU A 297 -9.31 22.80 -2.27
CA LEU A 297 -9.54 21.54 -2.98
C LEU A 297 -8.51 21.36 -4.11
N PHE A 298 -8.29 22.39 -4.91
CA PHE A 298 -7.18 22.44 -5.85
C PHE A 298 -6.06 23.33 -5.29
N PRO A 299 -4.79 22.87 -5.25
CA PRO A 299 -4.29 21.58 -5.73
C PRO A 299 -4.26 20.46 -4.66
N PHE A 300 -4.71 20.70 -3.42
CA PHE A 300 -4.39 19.78 -2.32
C PHE A 300 -5.05 18.41 -2.43
N LEU A 301 -6.21 18.27 -3.07
CA LEU A 301 -6.81 16.96 -3.33
C LEU A 301 -5.83 15.99 -4.03
N PHE A 302 -5.00 16.51 -4.92
CA PHE A 302 -4.01 15.76 -5.71
C PHE A 302 -2.85 15.26 -4.82
N VAL A 303 -2.55 16.00 -3.77
CA VAL A 303 -1.49 15.68 -2.80
C VAL A 303 -2.04 14.77 -1.70
N THR A 304 -3.22 15.06 -1.18
CA THR A 304 -3.89 14.28 -0.13
C THR A 304 -4.24 12.88 -0.62
N ILE A 305 -4.71 12.74 -1.86
CA ILE A 305 -4.93 11.46 -2.53
C ILE A 305 -3.85 11.31 -3.60
N ALA A 306 -2.58 11.19 -3.18
CA ALA A 306 -1.48 10.93 -4.10
C ALA A 306 -1.26 9.44 -4.35
N CYS A 307 -1.36 8.61 -3.29
CA CYS A 307 -1.11 7.17 -3.37
C CYS A 307 -2.09 6.48 -4.34
N GLY A 308 -1.56 5.90 -5.43
CA GLY A 308 -2.35 5.27 -6.50
C GLY A 308 -2.87 6.24 -7.57
N ALA A 309 -3.28 7.46 -7.23
CA ALA A 309 -3.79 8.43 -8.21
C ALA A 309 -2.65 9.17 -8.95
N CYS A 310 -1.53 9.44 -8.29
CA CYS A 310 -0.39 10.20 -8.84
C CYS A 310 1.00 9.69 -8.37
N SER A 311 1.08 8.57 -7.65
CA SER A 311 2.25 8.28 -6.80
C SER A 311 3.48 7.77 -7.54
N GLY A 312 4.63 8.40 -7.27
CA GLY A 312 5.94 7.94 -7.72
C GLY A 312 6.50 6.72 -6.97
N PHE A 313 6.01 6.40 -5.76
CA PHE A 313 6.51 5.22 -5.01
C PHE A 313 6.16 3.91 -5.70
N HIS A 314 4.97 3.83 -6.32
CA HIS A 314 4.56 2.67 -7.10
C HIS A 314 5.49 2.48 -8.30
N GLY A 315 5.89 3.57 -8.97
CA GLY A 315 6.94 3.56 -10.01
C GLY A 315 8.32 3.08 -9.53
N LEU A 316 8.69 3.34 -8.27
CA LEU A 316 9.93 2.79 -7.67
C LEU A 316 9.82 1.29 -7.44
N VAL A 317 8.68 0.78 -7.00
CA VAL A 317 8.42 -0.67 -6.89
C VAL A 317 8.40 -1.33 -8.27
N CYS A 318 7.77 -0.67 -9.26
CA CYS A 318 7.75 -1.12 -10.65
C CYS A 318 9.16 -1.28 -11.21
N SER A 319 9.99 -0.25 -11.08
CA SER A 319 11.35 -0.25 -11.64
C SER A 319 12.42 -0.94 -10.79
N GLY A 320 12.16 -1.18 -9.51
CA GLY A 320 13.13 -1.75 -8.57
C GLY A 320 12.96 -3.24 -8.29
N THR A 321 11.72 -3.70 -8.11
CA THR A 321 11.44 -5.09 -7.68
C THR A 321 10.61 -5.86 -8.70
N THR A 322 9.62 -5.21 -9.32
CA THR A 322 8.69 -5.89 -10.22
C THR A 322 9.36 -6.19 -11.56
N SER A 323 10.11 -5.22 -12.11
CA SER A 323 10.87 -5.36 -13.35
C SER A 323 11.86 -6.53 -13.35
N LYS A 324 12.38 -6.93 -12.19
CA LYS A 324 13.32 -8.05 -12.04
C LYS A 324 12.65 -9.43 -11.96
N GLN A 325 11.32 -9.49 -11.91
CA GLN A 325 10.56 -10.72 -11.72
C GLN A 325 9.56 -11.02 -12.84
N ILE A 326 9.32 -10.08 -13.75
CA ILE A 326 8.45 -10.29 -14.92
C ILE A 326 9.07 -11.33 -15.83
N GLU A 327 8.35 -12.43 -16.05
CA GLU A 327 8.65 -13.44 -17.07
C GLU A 327 8.09 -13.06 -18.44
#